data_AF-A0A821KVF2-F1
#
_entry.id   AF-A0A821KVF2-F1
#
_cell.length_a   1.000
_cell.length_b   1.000
_cell.length_c   1.000
_cell.angle_alpha   90.00
_cell.angle_beta   90.00
_cell.angle_gamma   90.00
#
_symmetry.space_group_name_H-M   'P 1'
#
loop_
_entity.id
_entity.type
_entity.pdbx_description
1 polymer ?
#
loop_
_entity_poly.entity_id
_entity_poly.type
_entity_poly.pdbx_seq_one_letter_code
_entity_poly.pdbx_strand_id
1 'polypeptide(L)'
;SPSIESLVRAGFFVAGVKNSVTCFYCNGSLHKWGPKDNPMIEHARWFPHCTYAKHLCGNQLYEKIQTAKNKLNLKEKKIDKDELTRLVLARFDLPIVERLRLQYPLKIIHRCIEDQLKIKNDDFKSDTDLSMACSILQKQIEIIQGSKDNIIIPSKHQQVDSSSESLKQSL
;
A
#
# COMPACT_ATOMS: atom_id res chain seq x y z
N SER A 1 -3.89 0.28 -37.47
CA SER A 1 -4.73 -0.41 -36.46
C SER A 1 -4.61 -1.92 -36.68
N PRO A 2 -5.11 -2.76 -35.76
CA PRO A 2 -5.17 -4.20 -35.96
C PRO A 2 -6.06 -4.59 -37.15
N SER A 3 -5.80 -5.76 -37.74
CA SER A 3 -6.65 -6.33 -38.80
C SER A 3 -7.95 -6.90 -38.23
N ILE A 4 -9.00 -6.94 -39.04
CA ILE A 4 -10.29 -7.53 -38.66
C ILE A 4 -10.12 -8.98 -38.19
N GLU A 5 -9.33 -9.77 -38.91
CA GLU A 5 -9.05 -11.17 -38.56
C GLU A 5 -8.42 -11.28 -37.16
N SER A 6 -7.46 -10.41 -36.82
CA SER A 6 -6.81 -10.41 -35.50
C SER A 6 -7.78 -10.03 -34.37
N LEU A 7 -8.72 -9.13 -34.63
CA LEU A 7 -9.76 -8.74 -33.67
C LEU A 7 -10.73 -9.90 -33.42
N VAL A 8 -11.20 -10.54 -34.49
CA VAL A 8 -12.09 -11.71 -34.41
C VAL A 8 -11.43 -12.87 -33.69
N ARG A 9 -10.16 -13.18 -34.01
CA ARG A 9 -9.37 -14.21 -33.30
C ARG A 9 -9.14 -13.88 -31.83
N ALA A 10 -9.14 -12.60 -31.46
CA ALA A 10 -9.09 -12.16 -30.08
C ALA A 10 -10.47 -12.12 -29.39
N GLY A 11 -11.51 -12.64 -30.06
CA GLY A 11 -12.86 -12.75 -29.52
C GLY A 11 -13.67 -11.46 -29.62
N PHE A 12 -13.23 -10.50 -30.43
CA PHE A 12 -13.91 -9.23 -30.61
C PHE A 12 -14.80 -9.21 -31.86
N PHE A 13 -15.98 -8.60 -31.73
CA PHE A 13 -16.87 -8.26 -32.84
C PHE A 13 -17.15 -6.76 -32.85
N VAL A 14 -17.53 -6.21 -34.01
CA VAL A 14 -17.91 -4.80 -34.12
C VAL A 14 -19.29 -4.62 -33.49
N ALA A 15 -19.36 -3.86 -32.40
CA ALA A 15 -20.61 -3.55 -31.71
C ALA A 15 -20.89 -2.05 -31.82
N GLY A 16 -21.79 -1.68 -32.74
CA GLY A 16 -22.33 -0.32 -32.84
C GLY A 16 -21.44 0.71 -33.55
N VAL A 17 -21.62 1.97 -33.17
CA VAL A 17 -21.07 3.15 -33.86
C VAL A 17 -19.79 3.64 -33.16
N LYS A 18 -18.75 3.99 -33.95
CA LYS A 18 -17.43 4.55 -33.55
C LYS A 18 -16.28 3.55 -33.36
N ASN A 19 -16.11 2.58 -34.27
CA ASN A 19 -14.90 1.73 -34.36
C ASN A 19 -14.52 1.04 -33.03
N SER A 20 -15.50 0.84 -32.15
CA SER A 20 -15.35 0.04 -30.95
C SER A 20 -15.63 -1.41 -31.30
N VAL A 21 -14.91 -2.29 -30.62
CA VAL A 21 -15.13 -3.72 -30.70
C VAL A 21 -15.41 -4.27 -29.31
N THR A 22 -16.25 -5.28 -29.22
CA THR A 22 -16.72 -5.87 -27.97
C THR A 22 -16.42 -7.35 -27.95
N CYS A 23 -15.97 -7.87 -26.81
CA CYS A 23 -15.72 -9.29 -26.65
C CYS A 23 -17.03 -10.07 -26.51
N PHE A 24 -17.16 -11.21 -27.19
CA PHE A 24 -18.34 -12.09 -27.06
C PHE A 24 -18.44 -12.79 -25.69
N TYR A 25 -17.33 -12.93 -24.97
CA TYR A 25 -17.25 -13.70 -23.73
C TYR A 25 -17.40 -12.83 -22.48
N CYS A 26 -16.63 -11.75 -22.37
CA CYS A 26 -16.64 -10.88 -21.19
C CYS A 26 -17.41 -9.58 -21.39
N ASN A 27 -17.97 -9.34 -22.58
CA ASN A 27 -18.66 -8.11 -22.97
C ASN A 27 -17.81 -6.83 -22.83
N GLY A 28 -16.49 -6.97 -22.64
CA GLY A 28 -15.56 -5.85 -22.56
C GLY A 28 -15.35 -5.21 -23.93
N SER A 29 -15.41 -3.88 -24.00
CA SER A 29 -15.22 -3.12 -25.24
C SER A 29 -13.90 -2.34 -25.26
N LEU A 30 -13.23 -2.34 -26.41
CA LEU A 30 -12.03 -1.55 -26.69
C LEU A 30 -12.24 -0.67 -27.92
N HIS A 31 -11.64 0.51 -27.89
CA HIS A 31 -11.66 1.49 -28.98
C HIS A 31 -10.31 2.21 -29.06
N LYS A 32 -10.12 3.09 -30.05
CA LYS A 32 -8.89 3.90 -30.24
C LYS A 32 -7.61 3.05 -30.38
N TRP A 33 -7.69 2.00 -31.19
CA TRP A 33 -6.57 1.11 -31.45
C TRP A 33 -5.40 1.79 -32.16
N GLY A 34 -4.20 1.66 -31.60
CA GLY A 34 -2.95 2.06 -32.21
C GLY A 34 -2.49 1.12 -33.33
N PRO A 35 -1.54 1.55 -34.18
CA PRO A 35 -0.99 0.71 -35.25
C PRO A 35 -0.16 -0.48 -34.74
N LYS A 36 0.35 -0.43 -33.51
CA LYS A 36 1.19 -1.47 -32.90
C LYS A 36 0.44 -2.33 -31.87
N ASP A 37 -0.84 -2.08 -31.66
CA ASP A 37 -1.62 -2.80 -30.65
C ASP A 37 -1.90 -4.22 -31.13
N ASN A 38 -1.76 -5.18 -30.22
CA ASN A 38 -2.10 -6.57 -30.48
C ASN A 38 -3.41 -6.88 -29.73
N PRO A 39 -4.51 -7.23 -30.44
CA PRO A 39 -5.82 -7.45 -29.81
C PRO A 39 -5.82 -8.48 -28.68
N MET A 40 -5.09 -9.59 -28.81
CA MET A 40 -4.99 -10.61 -27.76
C MET A 40 -4.30 -10.06 -26.50
N ILE A 41 -3.22 -9.30 -26.69
CA ILE A 41 -2.47 -8.70 -25.57
C ILE A 41 -3.31 -7.62 -24.87
N GLU A 42 -3.97 -6.74 -25.64
CA GLU A 42 -4.85 -5.71 -25.06
C GLU A 42 -6.03 -6.34 -24.32
N HIS A 43 -6.61 -7.41 -24.86
CA HIS A 43 -7.71 -8.13 -24.22
C HIS A 43 -7.30 -8.67 -22.84
N ALA A 44 -6.17 -9.38 -22.76
CA ALA A 44 -5.64 -9.90 -21.50
C ALA A 44 -5.29 -8.77 -20.52
N ARG A 45 -4.71 -7.66 -21.02
CA ARG A 45 -4.31 -6.51 -20.21
C ARG A 45 -5.50 -5.80 -19.56
N TRP A 46 -6.56 -5.57 -20.32
CA TRP A 46 -7.69 -4.74 -19.87
C TRP A 46 -8.79 -5.53 -19.18
N PHE A 47 -9.00 -6.80 -19.56
CA PHE A 47 -10.06 -7.65 -19.00
C PHE A 47 -9.48 -8.92 -18.37
N PRO A 48 -8.77 -8.83 -17.22
CA PRO A 48 -8.12 -9.98 -16.60
C PRO A 48 -9.08 -11.07 -16.11
N HIS A 49 -10.36 -10.73 -15.93
CA HIS A 49 -11.39 -11.71 -15.56
C HIS A 49 -11.95 -12.49 -16.77
N CYS A 50 -11.55 -12.13 -18.00
CA CYS A 50 -11.98 -12.84 -19.19
C CYS A 50 -11.21 -14.15 -19.34
N THR A 51 -11.87 -15.26 -18.99
CA THR A 51 -11.33 -16.61 -19.14
C THR A 51 -10.89 -16.89 -20.57
N TYR A 52 -11.66 -16.44 -21.58
CA TYR A 52 -11.28 -16.58 -22.98
C TYR A 52 -9.95 -15.88 -23.30
N ALA A 53 -9.77 -14.63 -22.86
CA ALA A 53 -8.53 -13.88 -23.07
C ALA A 53 -7.32 -14.56 -22.42
N LYS A 54 -7.50 -15.07 -21.18
CA LYS A 54 -6.45 -15.80 -20.47
C LYS A 54 -6.03 -17.07 -21.21
N HIS A 55 -7.00 -17.85 -21.70
CA HIS A 55 -6.71 -19.08 -22.46
C HIS A 55 -6.05 -18.78 -23.80
N LEU A 56 -6.55 -17.79 -24.55
CA LEU A 56 -6.00 -17.40 -25.84
C LEU A 56 -4.55 -16.92 -25.72
N CYS A 57 -4.24 -16.14 -24.68
CA CYS A 57 -2.92 -15.59 -24.44
C CYS A 57 -1.92 -16.63 -23.87
N GLY A 58 -2.43 -17.64 -23.17
CA GLY A 58 -1.64 -18.62 -22.43
C GLY A 58 -1.11 -18.07 -21.11
N ASN A 59 -0.98 -18.95 -20.11
CA ASN A 59 -0.67 -18.56 -18.72
C ASN A 59 0.63 -17.75 -18.60
N GLN A 60 1.72 -18.17 -19.25
CA GLN A 60 3.02 -17.49 -19.10
C GLN A 60 3.00 -16.04 -19.61
N LEU A 61 2.38 -15.79 -20.77
CA LEU A 61 2.28 -14.45 -21.33
C LEU A 61 1.27 -13.60 -20.54
N TYR A 62 0.15 -14.20 -20.15
CA TYR A 62 -0.86 -13.55 -19.30
C TYR A 62 -0.25 -13.00 -18.01
N GLU A 63 0.52 -13.82 -17.27
CA GLU A 63 1.18 -13.38 -16.03
C GLU A 63 2.17 -12.23 -16.27
N LYS A 64 2.92 -12.28 -17.37
CA LYS A 64 3.83 -11.18 -17.76
C LYS A 64 3.08 -9.88 -18.04
N ILE A 65 1.97 -9.95 -18.78
CA ILE A 65 1.12 -8.80 -19.09
C ILE A 65 0.58 -8.17 -17.82
N GLN A 66 -0.01 -8.98 -16.94
CA GLN A 66 -0.61 -8.52 -15.69
C GLN A 66 0.44 -7.93 -14.74
N THR A 67 1.58 -8.59 -14.61
CA THR A 67 2.70 -8.08 -13.80
C THR A 67 3.21 -6.74 -14.32
N ALA A 68 3.38 -6.60 -15.65
CA ALA A 68 3.82 -5.35 -16.25
C ALA A 68 2.81 -4.22 -16.01
N LYS A 69 1.51 -4.49 -16.19
CA LYS A 69 0.43 -3.52 -15.91
C LYS A 69 0.45 -3.07 -14.45
N ASN A 70 0.57 -4.01 -13.51
CA ASN A 70 0.63 -3.70 -12.09
C ASN A 70 1.86 -2.85 -11.74
N LYS A 71 3.04 -3.17 -12.32
CA LYS A 71 4.25 -2.37 -12.14
C LYS A 71 4.09 -0.94 -12.66
N LEU A 72 3.43 -0.75 -13.81
CA LEU A 72 3.15 0.57 -14.35
C LEU A 72 2.20 1.37 -13.43
N ASN A 73 1.12 0.74 -12.96
CA ASN A 73 0.19 1.39 -12.02
C ASN A 73 0.88 1.78 -10.70
N LEU A 74 1.77 0.94 -10.18
CA LEU A 74 2.57 1.24 -8.99
C LEU A 74 3.55 2.40 -9.24
N LYS A 75 4.15 2.50 -10.44
CA LYS A 75 5.00 3.63 -10.80
C LYS A 75 4.20 4.92 -10.90
N GLU A 76 3.01 4.90 -11.49
CA GLU A 76 2.11 6.07 -11.57
C GLU A 76 1.67 6.55 -10.19
N LYS A 77 1.49 5.64 -9.22
CA LYS A 77 1.14 5.98 -7.83
C LYS A 77 2.34 6.40 -6.98
N LYS A 78 3.57 6.14 -7.43
CA LYS A 78 4.76 6.45 -6.64
C LYS A 78 5.07 7.93 -6.80
N ILE A 79 5.05 8.65 -5.68
CA ILE A 79 5.50 10.03 -5.63
C ILE A 79 6.97 10.15 -6.07
N ASP A 80 7.26 11.16 -6.89
CA ASP A 80 8.62 11.49 -7.30
C ASP A 80 9.49 11.84 -6.09
N LYS A 81 10.79 11.48 -6.12
CA LYS A 81 11.67 11.65 -4.96
C LYS A 81 11.92 13.12 -4.64
N ASP A 82 12.08 13.96 -5.66
CA ASP A 82 12.35 15.37 -5.48
C ASP A 82 11.07 16.10 -5.05
N GLU A 83 9.92 15.66 -5.59
CA GLU A 83 8.61 16.12 -5.11
C GLU A 83 8.36 15.75 -3.64
N LEU A 84 8.62 14.49 -3.26
CA LEU A 84 8.51 14.04 -1.88
C LEU A 84 9.39 14.88 -0.96
N THR A 85 10.64 15.12 -1.35
CA THR A 85 11.57 15.94 -0.55
C THR A 85 11.03 17.36 -0.37
N ARG A 86 10.50 17.98 -1.43
CA ARG A 86 9.89 19.31 -1.36
C ARG A 86 8.66 19.34 -0.44
N LEU A 87 7.76 18.38 -0.56
CA LEU A 87 6.55 18.31 0.27
C LEU A 87 6.87 18.08 1.75
N VAL A 88 7.83 17.20 2.05
CA VAL A 88 8.29 16.96 3.42
C VAL A 88 8.89 18.23 4.01
N LEU A 89 9.75 18.94 3.28
CA LEU A 89 10.35 20.20 3.75
C LEU A 89 9.30 21.28 3.99
N ALA A 90 8.34 21.45 3.08
CA ALA A 90 7.25 22.42 3.24
C ALA A 90 6.42 22.18 4.51
N ARG A 91 6.36 20.95 5.03
CA ARG A 91 5.68 20.63 6.29
C ARG A 91 6.46 21.08 7.52
N PHE A 92 7.79 21.14 7.44
CA PHE A 92 8.63 21.53 8.57
C PHE A 92 8.50 22.99 8.97
N ASP A 93 7.95 23.83 8.10
CA ASP A 93 7.68 25.26 8.35
C ASP A 93 6.31 25.49 9.00
N LEU A 94 5.52 24.43 9.28
CA LEU A 94 4.20 24.56 9.89
C LEU A 94 4.28 24.61 11.43
N PRO A 95 3.44 25.41 12.11
CA PRO A 95 3.44 25.54 13.57
C PRO A 95 3.24 24.23 14.34
N ILE A 96 2.51 23.27 13.74
CA ILE A 96 2.33 21.94 14.33
C ILE A 96 3.65 21.18 14.43
N VAL A 97 4.52 21.27 13.42
CA VAL A 97 5.81 20.58 13.44
C VAL A 97 6.75 21.21 14.45
N GLU A 98 6.70 22.53 14.64
CA GLU A 98 7.42 23.20 15.72
C GLU A 98 7.01 22.69 17.10
N ARG A 99 5.71 22.53 17.35
CA ARG A 99 5.22 21.94 18.61
C ARG A 99 5.65 20.48 18.78
N LEU A 100 5.58 19.68 17.72
CA LEU A 100 5.95 18.26 17.76
C LEU A 100 7.45 18.06 18.00
N ARG A 101 8.30 18.96 17.49
CA ARG A 101 9.76 18.93 17.72
C ARG A 101 10.14 19.02 19.20
N LEU A 102 9.28 19.58 20.06
CA LEU A 102 9.48 19.61 21.51
C LEU A 102 9.27 18.24 22.18
N GLN A 103 8.50 17.35 21.54
CA GLN A 103 8.07 16.07 22.12
C GLN A 103 8.72 14.86 21.42
N TYR A 104 9.09 15.00 20.14
CA TYR A 104 9.58 13.89 19.32
C TYR A 104 10.88 14.25 18.59
N PRO A 105 11.83 13.30 18.46
CA PRO A 105 13.00 13.48 17.62
C PRO A 105 12.62 13.80 16.17
N LEU A 106 13.36 14.72 15.53
CA LEU A 106 13.10 15.18 14.16
C LEU A 106 12.97 14.03 13.14
N LYS A 107 13.79 12.98 13.31
CA LYS A 107 13.78 11.77 12.48
C LYS A 107 12.42 11.04 12.49
N ILE A 108 11.68 11.09 13.60
CA ILE A 108 10.36 10.46 13.71
C ILE A 108 9.33 11.28 12.96
N ILE A 109 9.31 12.59 13.17
CA ILE A 109 8.39 13.49 12.48
C ILE A 109 8.61 13.41 10.97
N HIS A 110 9.88 13.47 10.53
CA HIS A 110 10.25 13.29 9.12
C HIS A 110 9.71 11.98 8.58
N ARG A 111 9.98 10.86 9.27
CA ARG A 111 9.56 9.54 8.84
C ARG A 111 8.04 9.40 8.79
N CYS A 112 7.29 9.96 9.75
CA CYS A 112 5.84 9.93 9.72
C CYS A 112 5.27 10.65 8.49
N ILE A 113 5.76 11.85 8.18
CA ILE A 113 5.31 12.64 7.02
C ILE A 113 5.72 11.92 5.72
N GLU A 114 6.96 11.46 5.65
CA GLU A 114 7.50 10.75 4.49
C GLU A 114 6.74 9.44 4.20
N ASP A 115 6.49 8.62 5.22
CA ASP A 115 5.76 7.36 5.09
C ASP A 115 4.30 7.60 4.69
N GLN A 116 3.64 8.61 5.26
CA GLN A 116 2.27 8.99 4.90
C GLN A 116 2.18 9.39 3.42
N LEU A 117 3.07 10.27 2.95
CA LEU A 117 3.11 10.70 1.55
C LEU A 117 3.45 9.54 0.60
N LYS A 118 4.37 8.64 0.98
CA LYS A 118 4.71 7.46 0.15
C LYS A 118 3.58 6.45 0.03
N ILE A 119 2.83 6.22 1.11
CA ILE A 119 1.82 5.15 1.17
C ILE A 119 0.48 5.63 0.62
N LYS A 120 0.06 6.83 1.00
CA LYS A 120 -1.27 7.36 0.65
C LYS A 120 -1.24 8.35 -0.50
N ASN A 121 -0.05 8.85 -0.89
CA ASN A 121 0.10 9.94 -1.85
C ASN A 121 -0.74 11.18 -1.46
N ASP A 122 -0.86 11.40 -0.15
CA ASP A 122 -1.64 12.46 0.48
C ASP A 122 -1.12 12.72 1.89
N ASP A 123 -1.40 13.90 2.44
CA ASP A 123 -0.95 14.31 3.76
C ASP A 123 -1.88 13.80 4.89
N PHE A 124 -1.51 14.04 6.15
CA PHE A 124 -2.40 13.81 7.29
C PHE A 124 -3.62 14.73 7.22
N LYS A 125 -4.79 14.18 7.55
CA LYS A 125 -6.05 14.94 7.55
C LYS A 125 -6.14 15.96 8.67
N SER A 126 -5.36 15.78 9.73
CA SER A 126 -5.37 16.64 10.91
C SER A 126 -4.03 16.61 11.66
N ASP A 127 -3.77 17.68 12.40
CA ASP A 127 -2.65 17.78 13.35
C ASP A 127 -2.66 16.63 14.38
N THR A 128 -3.85 16.21 14.80
CA THR A 128 -4.03 15.09 15.73
C THR A 128 -3.58 13.76 15.12
N ASP A 129 -3.85 13.53 13.83
CA ASP A 129 -3.44 12.29 13.16
C ASP A 129 -1.92 12.21 13.04
N LEU A 130 -1.26 13.33 12.70
CA LEU A 130 0.20 13.40 12.66
C LEU A 130 0.80 13.17 14.05
N SER A 131 0.20 13.76 15.09
CA SER A 131 0.64 13.60 16.48
C SER A 131 0.52 12.15 16.96
N MET A 132 -0.61 11.49 16.65
CA MET A 132 -0.82 10.07 16.95
C MET A 132 0.18 9.20 16.19
N ALA A 133 0.43 9.48 14.91
CA ALA A 133 1.43 8.74 14.13
C ALA A 133 2.84 8.84 14.73
N CYS A 134 3.25 10.05 15.16
CA CYS A 134 4.53 10.25 15.84
C CYS A 134 4.61 9.46 17.16
N SER A 135 3.54 9.48 17.97
CA SER A 135 3.46 8.71 19.22
C SER A 135 3.59 7.21 18.98
N ILE A 136 2.90 6.68 17.97
CA ILE A 136 2.91 5.26 17.62
C ILE A 136 4.31 4.85 17.14
N LEU A 137 4.91 5.63 16.24
CA LEU A 137 6.22 5.31 15.68
C LEU A 137 7.32 5.37 16.75
N GLN A 138 7.29 6.36 17.65
CA GLN A 138 8.20 6.45 18.80
C GLN A 138 8.11 5.19 19.68
N LYS A 139 6.90 4.78 20.08
CA LYS A 139 6.70 3.56 20.89
C LYS A 139 7.16 2.30 20.17
N GLN A 140 6.89 2.18 18.87
CA GLN A 140 7.35 1.04 18.08
C GLN A 140 8.88 0.95 18.05
N ILE A 141 9.56 2.08 17.85
CA ILE A 141 11.03 2.13 17.87
C ILE A 141 11.56 1.74 19.24
N GLU A 142 10.97 2.25 20.33
CA GLU A 142 11.35 1.89 21.70
C GLU A 142 11.18 0.40 21.98
N ILE A 143 10.08 -0.22 21.55
CA ILE A 143 9.86 -1.67 21.70
C ILE A 143 10.91 -2.46 20.90
N ILE A 144 11.15 -2.09 19.64
CA ILE A 144 12.09 -2.81 18.76
C ILE A 144 13.54 -2.64 19.23
N GLN A 145 13.91 -1.46 19.71
CA GLN A 145 15.25 -1.18 20.24
C GLN A 145 15.45 -1.68 21.67
N GLY A 146 14.47 -2.40 22.22
CA GLY A 146 14.56 -3.01 23.54
C GLY A 146 14.64 -1.96 24.64
N SER A 147 13.66 -1.05 24.72
CA SER A 147 13.42 -0.31 25.94
C SER A 147 13.21 -1.31 27.08
N LYS A 148 14.06 -1.18 28.10
CA LYS A 148 14.73 -2.25 28.84
C LYS A 148 13.94 -2.94 29.95
N ASP A 149 12.66 -2.63 30.17
CA ASP A 149 12.03 -2.91 31.48
C ASP A 149 10.72 -3.73 31.47
N ASN A 150 10.37 -4.46 30.40
CA ASN A 150 9.14 -5.29 30.39
C ASN A 150 9.35 -6.76 29.99
N ILE A 151 10.42 -7.39 30.48
CA ILE A 151 10.52 -8.86 30.49
C ILE A 151 10.03 -9.36 31.84
N ILE A 152 8.76 -9.75 31.91
CA ILE A 152 8.24 -10.53 33.04
C ILE A 152 8.73 -11.97 32.86
N ILE A 153 9.64 -12.42 33.73
CA ILE A 153 10.08 -13.82 33.80
C ILE A 153 9.18 -14.53 34.84
N PRO A 154 8.30 -15.45 34.42
CA PRO A 154 7.32 -16.07 35.32
C PRO A 154 7.95 -16.82 36.51
N SER A 155 9.18 -17.33 36.37
CA SER A 155 9.83 -18.19 37.36
C SER A 155 10.38 -17.50 38.62
N LYS A 156 10.25 -16.17 38.79
CA LYS A 156 10.76 -15.46 39.98
C LYS A 156 9.71 -15.14 41.06
N HIS A 157 8.43 -15.46 40.87
CA HIS A 157 7.44 -15.40 41.94
C HIS A 157 7.21 -16.77 42.59
N GLN A 158 8.18 -17.20 43.38
CA GLN A 158 7.95 -18.16 44.46
C GLN A 158 9.14 -18.14 45.43
N GLN A 159 9.23 -17.09 46.24
CA GLN A 159 9.65 -17.26 47.62
C GLN A 159 8.52 -16.72 48.48
N VAL A 160 7.74 -17.68 48.98
CA VAL A 160 6.76 -17.48 50.04
C VAL A 160 7.59 -17.29 51.31
N ASP A 161 7.65 -16.07 51.83
CA ASP A 161 8.05 -15.86 53.22
C ASP A 161 6.92 -16.36 54.11
N SER A 162 7.03 -17.60 54.58
CA SER A 162 6.27 -18.11 55.70
C SER A 162 7.18 -18.09 56.93
N SER A 163 7.19 -16.99 57.69
CA SER A 163 7.67 -16.96 59.07
C SER A 163 7.09 -15.78 59.86
N SER A 164 6.19 -16.14 60.77
CA SER A 164 5.76 -15.44 61.99
C SER A 164 4.95 -14.14 61.86
N GLU A 165 3.63 -14.29 61.76
CA GLU A 165 2.69 -13.32 62.33
C GLU A 165 2.22 -13.86 63.70
N SER A 166 2.44 -13.06 64.74
CA SER A 166 2.09 -13.38 66.13
C SER A 166 0.58 -13.29 66.33
N LEU A 167 -0.03 -14.36 66.86
CA LEU A 167 -1.34 -14.32 67.48
C LEU A 167 -1.18 -14.31 69.00
N LYS A 168 -1.30 -13.12 69.59
CA LYS A 168 -1.69 -12.91 71.00
C LYS A 168 -3.16 -12.53 71.04
N GLN A 169 -3.95 -13.32 71.78
CA GLN A 169 -5.24 -13.07 72.46
C GLN A 169 -6.06 -14.36 72.36
N SER A 170 -6.79 -14.87 73.36
CA SER A 170 -7.01 -14.59 74.77
C SER A 170 -8.06 -15.63 75.19
N LEU A 171 -7.75 -16.51 76.15
CA LEU A 171 -8.61 -17.26 77.10
C LEU A 171 -8.03 -18.63 77.42
#